data_AF-A0A7S0NR30-F1
#
_entry.id   AF-A0A7S0NR30-F1
#
_cell.length_a   1.000
_cell.length_b   1.000
_cell.length_c   1.000
_cell.angle_alpha   90.00
_cell.angle_beta   90.00
_cell.angle_gamma   90.00
#
_symmetry.space_group_name_H-M   'P 1'
#
loop_
_entity.id
_entity.type
_entity.pdbx_description
1 polymer ?
#
loop_
_entity_poly.entity_id
_entity_poly.type
_entity_poly.pdbx_seq_one_letter_code
_entity_poly.pdbx_strand_id
1 'polypeptide(L)'
;SGARAGLQRVGWAFSHPPRPTERLFSSAELLRMCSESKAARNDAASAAASAAVASPPPSQSSSRAPHADAPFVCMRYRAVLEGEPYEGDVTAEAFEPTQQCEGLAAEGLIEIDAEADAALSHIRLVRGKQLVVEGRAADSADASFFVSRVHDLSRPHESPLRTSFPSANRGASIRKLHVRTYLQRALAAGERFEDIAADWNFLLHAATILPEAPFAELCAAVALRVRGKKASSTAARAAHSKCEELLLQHVGLSSDIRQPRMG
;
A
#
# COMPACT_ATOMS: atom_id res chain seq x y z
N SER A 1 9.80 -0.45 -8.09
CA SER A 1 8.63 -0.12 -8.94
C SER A 1 7.83 1.04 -8.38
N GLY A 2 7.34 0.98 -7.12
CA GLY A 2 6.50 2.04 -6.52
C GLY A 2 7.09 3.45 -6.57
N ALA A 3 8.32 3.64 -6.08
CA ALA A 3 8.99 4.94 -6.10
C ALA A 3 9.12 5.54 -7.51
N ARG A 4 9.31 4.69 -8.54
CA ARG A 4 9.40 5.14 -9.94
C ARG A 4 8.05 5.58 -10.51
N ALA A 5 6.96 5.02 -10.01
CA ALA A 5 5.60 5.46 -10.31
C ALA A 5 5.15 6.64 -9.43
N GLY A 6 6.04 7.20 -8.61
CA GLY A 6 5.71 8.26 -7.66
C GLY A 6 4.79 7.79 -6.53
N LEU A 7 4.76 6.49 -6.26
CA LEU A 7 4.00 5.88 -5.17
C LEU A 7 4.93 5.59 -4.00
N GLN A 8 4.42 5.82 -2.79
CA GLN A 8 5.09 5.48 -1.55
C GLN A 8 4.25 4.46 -0.77
N ARG A 9 4.90 3.68 0.07
CA ARG A 9 4.20 2.80 1.01
C ARG A 9 3.59 3.69 2.11
N VAL A 10 2.27 3.77 2.15
CA VAL A 10 1.51 4.64 3.09
C VAL A 10 0.84 3.87 4.23
N GLY A 11 1.02 2.57 4.28
CA GLY A 11 0.33 1.75 5.27
C GLY A 11 0.44 0.27 5.01
N TRP A 12 -0.29 -0.46 5.84
CA TRP A 12 -0.50 -1.90 5.74
C TRP A 12 -1.96 -2.23 6.04
N ALA A 13 -2.43 -3.36 5.53
CA ALA A 13 -3.79 -3.80 5.70
C ALA A 13 -3.82 -5.30 6.01
N PHE A 14 -4.73 -5.70 6.89
CA PHE A 14 -4.97 -7.12 7.18
C PHE A 14 -6.44 -7.38 7.47
N SER A 15 -6.85 -8.63 7.31
CA SER A 15 -8.19 -9.12 7.65
C SER A 15 -8.15 -9.96 8.90
N HIS A 16 -9.02 -9.67 9.86
CA HIS A 16 -9.32 -10.59 10.95
C HIS A 16 -10.42 -11.55 10.51
N PRO A 17 -10.18 -12.87 10.51
CA PRO A 17 -11.27 -13.82 10.41
C PRO A 17 -12.21 -13.65 11.62
N PRO A 18 -13.46 -14.10 11.54
CA PRO A 18 -14.36 -14.08 12.70
C PRO A 18 -13.69 -14.73 13.92
N ARG A 19 -13.63 -14.01 15.04
CA ARG A 19 -13.07 -14.47 16.32
C ARG A 19 -14.20 -14.57 17.36
N PRO A 20 -14.15 -15.53 18.30
CA PRO A 20 -15.15 -15.64 19.37
C PRO A 20 -15.18 -14.41 20.28
N THR A 21 -14.07 -13.69 20.38
CA THR A 21 -13.95 -12.43 21.10
C THR A 21 -13.46 -11.36 20.13
N GLU A 22 -14.22 -10.27 20.05
CA GLU A 22 -13.79 -9.10 19.28
C GLU A 22 -12.70 -8.38 20.08
N ARG A 23 -11.48 -8.41 19.56
CA ARG A 23 -10.35 -7.64 20.09
C ARG A 23 -9.86 -6.68 19.03
N LEU A 24 -9.42 -5.50 19.44
CA LEU A 24 -8.95 -4.47 18.50
C LEU A 24 -7.66 -4.94 17.80
N PHE A 25 -6.61 -5.14 18.60
CA PHE A 25 -5.29 -5.62 18.19
C PHE A 25 -4.69 -6.50 19.29
N SER A 26 -3.86 -7.46 18.89
CA SER A 26 -2.93 -8.20 19.76
C SER A 26 -1.64 -7.42 19.99
N SER A 27 -0.87 -7.79 21.03
CA SER A 27 0.46 -7.20 21.27
C SER A 27 1.36 -7.32 20.05
N ALA A 28 1.35 -8.49 19.39
CA ALA A 28 2.13 -8.72 18.17
C ALA A 28 1.71 -7.79 17.01
N GLU A 29 0.42 -7.55 16.82
CA GLU A 29 -0.08 -6.66 15.78
C GLU A 29 0.27 -5.18 16.07
N LEU A 30 0.20 -4.74 17.34
CA LEU A 30 0.62 -3.40 17.75
C LEU A 30 2.12 -3.18 17.53
N LEU A 31 2.95 -4.13 17.95
CA LEU A 31 4.40 -4.06 17.76
C LEU A 31 4.75 -4.04 16.27
N ARG A 32 4.05 -4.82 15.44
CA ARG A 32 4.22 -4.79 13.99
C ARG A 32 3.84 -3.43 13.41
N MET A 33 2.72 -2.85 13.83
CA MET A 33 2.29 -1.52 13.40
C MET A 33 3.32 -0.44 13.76
N CYS A 34 3.86 -0.44 14.98
CA CYS A 34 4.92 0.49 15.38
C CYS A 34 6.20 0.30 14.55
N SER A 35 6.59 -0.95 14.31
CA SER A 35 7.78 -1.27 13.49
C SER A 35 7.64 -0.76 12.05
N GLU A 36 6.48 -0.98 11.43
CA GLU A 36 6.22 -0.54 10.05
C GLU A 36 6.07 0.99 9.94
N SER A 37 5.42 1.62 10.92
CA SER A 37 5.34 3.09 11.03
C SER A 37 6.75 3.72 11.07
N LYS A 38 7.62 3.20 11.93
CA LYS A 38 9.01 3.65 12.03
C LYS A 38 9.79 3.42 10.73
N ALA A 39 9.63 2.25 10.10
CA ALA A 39 10.29 1.96 8.83
C ALA A 39 9.85 2.93 7.73
N ALA A 40 8.55 3.23 7.64
CA ALA A 40 8.02 4.17 6.65
C ALA A 40 8.54 5.61 6.84
N ARG A 41 8.68 6.08 8.09
CA ARG A 41 9.29 7.39 8.37
C ARG A 41 10.76 7.44 7.94
N ASN A 42 11.51 6.36 8.17
CA ASN A 42 12.89 6.26 7.72
C ASN A 42 12.99 6.27 6.18
N ASP A 43 12.11 5.53 5.51
CA ASP A 43 12.03 5.48 4.05
C ASP A 43 11.72 6.88 3.47
N ALA A 44 10.76 7.59 4.08
CA ALA A 44 10.39 8.95 3.69
C ALA A 44 11.53 9.95 3.90
N ALA A 45 12.25 9.87 5.03
CA ALA A 45 13.40 10.71 5.31
C ALA A 45 14.54 10.49 4.30
N SER A 46 14.81 9.23 3.93
CA SER A 46 15.82 8.88 2.92
C SER A 46 15.43 9.40 1.52
N ALA A 47 14.16 9.28 1.15
CA ALA A 47 13.65 9.80 -0.11
C ALA A 47 13.72 11.33 -0.17
N ALA A 48 13.38 12.03 0.91
CA ALA A 48 13.48 13.48 1.01
C ALA A 48 14.93 13.97 0.89
N ALA A 49 15.87 13.30 1.55
CA ALA A 49 17.30 13.61 1.43
C ALA A 49 17.81 13.44 -0.01
N SER A 50 17.38 12.37 -0.69
CA SER A 50 17.76 12.10 -2.08
C SER A 50 17.18 13.14 -3.06
N ALA A 51 15.96 13.63 -2.80
CA ALA A 51 15.32 14.67 -3.61
C ALA A 51 15.98 16.05 -3.41
N ALA A 52 16.45 16.37 -2.19
CA ALA A 52 17.12 17.63 -1.89
C ALA A 52 18.49 17.76 -2.59
N VAL A 53 19.18 16.66 -2.84
CA VAL A 53 20.46 16.64 -3.59
C VAL A 53 20.25 16.87 -5.10
N ALA A 54 19.04 16.61 -5.62
CA ALA A 54 18.72 16.69 -7.04
C ALA A 54 18.12 18.04 -7.50
N SER A 55 18.04 19.07 -6.65
CA SER A 55 17.49 20.38 -7.00
C SER A 55 18.19 21.53 -6.27
N PRO A 56 18.46 22.68 -6.92
CA PRO A 56 19.02 23.87 -6.25
C PRO A 56 18.00 24.45 -5.24
N PRO A 57 18.46 25.17 -4.20
CA PRO A 57 17.62 25.48 -3.05
C PRO A 57 16.48 26.44 -3.41
N PRO A 58 15.22 26.13 -3.06
CA PRO A 58 14.13 27.08 -3.14
C PRO A 58 14.23 28.12 -2.01
N SER A 59 13.91 29.36 -2.36
CA SER A 59 13.72 30.47 -1.43
C SER A 59 12.70 30.12 -0.35
N GLN A 60 13.10 30.30 0.91
CA GLN A 60 12.31 30.02 2.10
C GLN A 60 10.97 30.78 2.08
N SER A 61 9.86 30.07 1.93
CA SER A 61 8.54 30.57 2.33
C SER A 61 8.07 29.79 3.54
N SER A 62 7.88 30.53 4.64
CA SER A 62 7.38 30.07 5.92
C SER A 62 5.89 29.71 5.79
N SER A 63 5.60 28.49 5.34
CA SER A 63 4.36 27.81 5.70
C SER A 63 4.71 26.77 6.76
N ARG A 64 3.97 26.82 7.88
CA ARG A 64 4.01 25.85 8.99
C ARG A 64 4.38 24.47 8.48
N ALA A 65 5.52 23.94 8.96
CA ALA A 65 6.09 22.69 8.47
C ALA A 65 4.97 21.65 8.35
N PRO A 66 4.70 21.09 7.16
CA PRO A 66 3.85 19.92 7.06
C PRO A 66 4.46 18.90 8.02
N HIS A 67 3.66 18.26 8.86
CA HIS A 67 4.14 17.20 9.74
C HIS A 67 5.11 16.33 8.94
N ALA A 68 6.38 16.36 9.34
CA ALA A 68 7.48 15.74 8.59
C ALA A 68 7.37 14.20 8.58
N ASP A 69 6.35 13.67 9.24
CA ASP A 69 6.02 12.26 9.30
C ASP A 69 5.07 11.93 8.14
N ALA A 70 5.57 11.17 7.16
CA ALA A 70 4.69 10.48 6.22
C ALA A 70 3.73 9.61 7.05
N PRO A 71 2.40 9.86 7.02
CA PRO A 71 1.46 9.08 7.82
C PRO A 71 1.47 7.64 7.32
N PHE A 72 1.63 6.70 8.26
CA PHE A 72 1.61 5.27 8.00
C PHE A 72 0.39 4.66 8.69
N VAL A 73 -0.60 4.28 7.88
CA VAL A 73 -1.91 3.86 8.38
C VAL A 73 -2.03 2.34 8.41
N CYS A 74 -2.63 1.82 9.47
CA CYS A 74 -3.06 0.44 9.59
C CYS A 74 -4.54 0.30 9.25
N MET A 75 -4.86 -0.46 8.21
CA MET A 75 -6.25 -0.81 7.89
C MET A 75 -6.60 -2.22 8.38
N ARG A 76 -7.62 -2.30 9.22
CA ARG A 76 -8.18 -3.55 9.73
C ARG A 76 -9.50 -3.84 9.03
N TYR A 77 -9.61 -4.99 8.38
CA TYR A 77 -10.86 -5.50 7.83
C TYR A 77 -11.44 -6.56 8.78
N ARG A 78 -12.73 -6.46 9.12
CA ARG A 78 -13.43 -7.46 9.94
C ARG A 78 -14.86 -7.67 9.46
N ALA A 79 -15.42 -8.83 9.77
CA ALA A 79 -16.86 -9.06 9.62
C ALA A 79 -17.62 -8.16 10.62
N VAL A 80 -18.76 -7.65 10.17
CA VAL A 80 -19.77 -7.02 11.03
C VAL A 80 -20.53 -8.13 11.75
N LEU A 81 -20.54 -8.06 13.08
CA LEU A 81 -21.09 -9.12 13.93
C LEU A 81 -22.60 -8.95 14.15
N GLU A 82 -23.24 -10.01 14.64
CA GLU A 82 -24.67 -10.00 14.99
C GLU A 82 -24.97 -8.87 15.98
N GLY A 83 -25.98 -8.05 15.68
CA GLY A 83 -26.35 -6.87 16.48
C GLY A 83 -25.66 -5.57 16.10
N GLU A 84 -24.75 -5.57 15.13
CA GLU A 84 -24.19 -4.35 14.52
C GLU A 84 -24.94 -3.95 13.23
N PRO A 85 -24.95 -2.66 12.85
CA PRO A 85 -25.49 -2.24 11.55
C PRO A 85 -24.75 -2.91 10.39
N TYR A 86 -25.48 -3.44 9.41
CA TYR A 86 -24.95 -4.16 8.24
C TYR A 86 -24.37 -5.55 8.57
N GLU A 87 -25.06 -6.32 9.41
CA GLU A 87 -24.70 -7.70 9.75
C GLU A 87 -24.38 -8.55 8.51
N GLY A 88 -23.28 -9.29 8.56
CA GLY A 88 -22.80 -10.12 7.45
C GLY A 88 -21.96 -9.38 6.42
N ASP A 89 -21.87 -8.04 6.49
CA ASP A 89 -20.93 -7.27 5.67
C ASP A 89 -19.52 -7.26 6.26
N VAL A 90 -18.56 -6.76 5.47
CA VAL A 90 -17.18 -6.50 5.90
C VAL A 90 -17.00 -5.01 6.12
N THR A 91 -16.57 -4.64 7.31
CA THR A 91 -16.18 -3.27 7.63
C THR A 91 -14.66 -3.12 7.62
N ALA A 92 -14.20 -1.89 7.42
CA ALA A 92 -12.80 -1.53 7.48
C ALA A 92 -12.58 -0.32 8.40
N GLU A 93 -11.49 -0.37 9.15
CA GLU A 93 -11.15 0.66 10.13
C GLU A 93 -9.68 1.04 9.99
N ALA A 94 -9.37 2.33 10.09
CA ALA A 94 -8.04 2.87 9.91
C ALA A 94 -7.48 3.40 11.23
N PHE A 95 -6.28 2.94 11.59
CA PHE A 95 -5.60 3.24 12.85
C PHE A 95 -4.16 3.70 12.63
N GLU A 96 -3.67 4.54 13.53
CA GLU A 96 -2.26 4.87 13.71
C GLU A 96 -1.84 4.54 15.15
N PRO A 97 -0.59 4.12 15.42
CA PRO A 97 -0.13 3.93 16.79
C PRO A 97 -0.01 5.28 17.50
N THR A 98 -0.37 5.34 18.79
CA THR A 98 -0.12 6.53 19.60
C THR A 98 1.38 6.71 19.85
N GLN A 99 1.82 7.96 20.12
CA GLN A 99 3.22 8.23 20.48
C GLN A 99 3.67 7.41 21.71
N GLN A 100 2.77 7.21 22.67
CA GLN A 100 3.02 6.37 23.83
C GLN A 100 3.24 4.90 23.45
N CYS A 101 2.42 4.35 22.55
CA CYS A 101 2.62 2.99 22.02
C CYS A 101 3.98 2.86 21.32
N GLU A 102 4.34 3.83 20.49
CA GLU A 102 5.64 3.82 19.79
C GLU A 102 6.83 3.89 20.76
N GLY A 103 6.74 4.70 21.82
CA GLY A 103 7.75 4.76 22.87
C GLY A 103 7.91 3.43 23.62
N LEU A 104 6.80 2.86 24.07
CA LEU A 104 6.78 1.57 24.77
C LEU A 104 7.31 0.42 23.89
N ALA A 105 6.94 0.41 22.61
CA ALA A 105 7.45 -0.56 21.64
C ALA A 105 8.96 -0.40 21.40
N ALA A 106 9.45 0.85 21.28
CA ALA A 106 10.87 1.13 21.05
C ALA A 106 11.75 0.72 22.25
N GLU A 107 11.22 0.81 23.46
CA GLU A 107 11.89 0.38 24.69
C GLU A 107 11.73 -1.13 24.98
N GLY A 108 10.96 -1.85 24.15
CA GLY A 108 10.71 -3.29 24.34
C GLY A 108 9.86 -3.59 25.59
N LEU A 109 8.94 -2.68 25.95
CA LEU A 109 8.15 -2.77 27.19
C LEU A 109 6.80 -3.45 27.02
N ILE A 110 6.39 -3.81 25.81
CA ILE A 110 5.13 -4.53 25.54
C ILE A 110 5.41 -6.04 25.56
N GLU A 111 4.70 -6.79 26.39
CA GLU A 111 4.82 -8.24 26.45
C GLU A 111 4.09 -8.92 25.28
N ILE A 112 4.75 -9.91 24.68
CA ILE A 112 4.13 -10.87 23.76
C ILE A 112 4.04 -12.21 24.50
N ASP A 113 2.84 -12.62 24.87
CA ASP A 113 2.60 -13.94 25.43
C ASP A 113 1.67 -14.69 24.48
N ALA A 114 2.16 -15.68 23.74
CA ALA A 114 1.37 -16.36 22.72
C ALA A 114 0.10 -17.05 23.26
N GLU A 115 0.11 -17.49 24.53
CA GLU A 115 -1.05 -18.12 25.17
C GLU A 115 -2.00 -17.06 25.75
N ALA A 116 -1.48 -16.01 26.37
CA ALA A 116 -2.31 -14.96 26.96
C ALA A 116 -2.83 -13.96 25.90
N ASP A 117 -2.07 -13.65 24.85
CA ASP A 117 -2.45 -12.78 23.73
C ASP A 117 -3.57 -13.43 22.89
N ALA A 118 -3.87 -14.72 23.08
CA ALA A 118 -5.08 -15.39 22.57
C ALA A 118 -6.33 -15.10 23.43
N ALA A 119 -6.17 -14.89 24.73
CA ALA A 119 -7.24 -14.80 25.72
C ALA A 119 -7.49 -13.38 26.28
N LEU A 120 -6.52 -12.46 26.14
CA LEU A 120 -6.58 -11.13 26.73
C LEU A 120 -7.15 -10.10 25.74
N SER A 121 -8.07 -9.27 26.24
CA SER A 121 -8.45 -7.99 25.62
C SER A 121 -7.47 -6.85 25.97
N HIS A 122 -6.60 -7.07 26.95
CA HIS A 122 -5.64 -6.09 27.45
C HIS A 122 -4.20 -6.43 27.06
N ILE A 123 -3.46 -5.39 26.67
CA ILE A 123 -2.02 -5.41 26.40
C ILE A 123 -1.28 -5.19 27.72
N ARG A 124 -0.33 -6.06 28.03
CA ARG A 124 0.49 -6.00 29.25
C ARG A 124 1.86 -5.40 28.99
N LEU A 125 2.38 -4.72 30.00
CA LEU A 125 3.77 -4.28 30.02
C LEU A 125 4.66 -5.28 30.74
N VAL A 126 5.96 -5.22 30.42
CA VAL A 126 7.00 -5.99 31.11
C VAL A 126 6.90 -5.77 32.62
N ARG A 127 6.97 -6.85 33.39
CA ARG A 127 6.87 -6.85 34.87
C ARG A 127 7.62 -5.67 35.51
N GLY A 128 6.88 -4.89 36.32
CA GLY A 128 7.43 -3.75 37.08
C GLY A 128 7.44 -2.43 36.30
N LYS A 129 6.92 -2.42 35.07
CA LYS A 129 6.69 -1.19 34.30
C LYS A 129 5.23 -0.79 34.37
N GLN A 130 4.99 0.51 34.22
CA GLN A 130 3.66 1.10 34.28
C GLN A 130 3.49 2.10 33.14
N LEU A 131 2.29 2.17 32.60
CA LEU A 131 1.84 3.25 31.74
C LEU A 131 0.82 4.12 32.47
N VAL A 132 0.59 5.32 31.95
CA VAL A 132 -0.50 6.18 32.42
C VAL A 132 -1.74 5.92 31.57
N VAL A 133 -2.82 5.48 32.21
CA VAL A 133 -4.15 5.28 31.63
C VAL A 133 -5.09 6.20 32.38
N GLU A 134 -5.69 7.17 31.68
CA GLU A 134 -6.62 8.14 32.28
C GLU A 134 -6.06 8.82 33.56
N GLY A 135 -4.76 9.11 33.56
CA GLY A 135 -4.07 9.75 34.70
C GLY A 135 -3.68 8.82 35.84
N ARG A 136 -3.91 7.50 35.72
CA ARG A 136 -3.53 6.49 36.72
C ARG A 136 -2.45 5.56 36.18
N ALA A 137 -1.55 5.13 37.06
CA ALA A 137 -0.58 4.12 36.72
C ALA A 137 -1.25 2.75 36.57
N ALA A 138 -0.97 2.07 35.47
CA ALA A 138 -1.46 0.72 35.17
C ALA A 138 -0.35 -0.13 34.56
N ASP A 139 -0.39 -1.44 34.78
CA ASP A 139 0.53 -2.41 34.16
C ASP A 139 -0.03 -3.01 32.86
N SER A 140 -1.27 -2.69 32.54
CA SER A 140 -1.99 -3.15 31.35
C SER A 140 -3.08 -2.17 30.93
N ALA A 141 -3.45 -2.18 29.65
CA ALA A 141 -4.53 -1.36 29.11
C ALA A 141 -5.20 -2.04 27.91
N ASP A 142 -6.42 -1.64 27.61
CA ASP A 142 -7.11 -2.10 26.40
C ASP A 142 -6.33 -1.64 25.14
N ALA A 143 -6.38 -2.45 24.08
CA ALA A 143 -5.66 -2.17 22.83
C ALA A 143 -6.03 -0.81 22.21
N SER A 144 -7.24 -0.29 22.46
CA SER A 144 -7.67 1.04 22.00
C SER A 144 -6.85 2.20 22.57
N PHE A 145 -6.21 2.05 23.75
CA PHE A 145 -5.33 3.08 24.31
C PHE A 145 -4.02 3.27 23.52
N PHE A 146 -3.66 2.27 22.71
CA PHE A 146 -2.41 2.25 21.96
C PHE A 146 -2.56 2.75 20.52
N VAL A 147 -3.79 3.05 20.09
CA VAL A 147 -4.07 3.47 18.71
C VAL A 147 -5.02 4.66 18.63
N SER A 148 -4.85 5.44 17.57
CA SER A 148 -5.73 6.54 17.18
C SER A 148 -6.48 6.14 15.91
N ARG A 149 -7.81 6.27 15.90
CA ARG A 149 -8.61 6.08 14.68
C ARG A 149 -8.45 7.30 13.77
N VAL A 150 -8.00 7.09 12.54
CA VAL A 150 -7.58 8.18 11.63
C VAL A 150 -8.49 8.45 10.45
N HIS A 151 -9.44 7.57 10.14
CA HIS A 151 -10.35 7.82 9.03
C HIS A 151 -11.73 7.18 9.24
N ASP A 152 -12.75 7.92 8.81
CA ASP A 152 -14.07 7.38 8.46
C ASP A 152 -14.10 7.04 6.95
N LEU A 153 -14.17 5.75 6.60
CA LEU A 153 -14.15 5.26 5.22
C LEU A 153 -15.46 5.53 4.45
N SER A 154 -16.35 6.36 4.98
CA SER A 154 -17.65 6.71 4.40
C SER A 154 -17.58 7.37 3.01
N ARG A 155 -16.41 7.82 2.55
CA ARG A 155 -16.24 8.37 1.20
C ARG A 155 -15.67 7.31 0.23
N PRO A 156 -16.39 6.95 -0.84
CA PRO A 156 -15.85 6.04 -1.84
C PRO A 156 -14.64 6.66 -2.53
N HIS A 157 -13.51 5.94 -2.52
CA HIS A 157 -12.31 6.31 -3.27
C HIS A 157 -12.25 5.49 -4.56
N GLU A 158 -12.22 6.17 -5.70
CA GLU A 158 -11.93 5.54 -6.98
C GLU A 158 -10.42 5.55 -7.23
N SER A 159 -9.83 4.36 -7.29
CA SER A 159 -8.40 4.22 -7.56
C SER A 159 -8.11 4.58 -9.02
N PRO A 160 -7.13 5.45 -9.30
CA PRO A 160 -6.68 5.75 -10.65
C PRO A 160 -5.88 4.59 -11.29
N LEU A 161 -5.50 3.58 -10.49
CA LEU A 161 -4.84 2.36 -10.94
C LEU A 161 -5.81 1.17 -10.91
N ARG A 162 -5.73 0.34 -11.95
CA ARG A 162 -6.48 -0.91 -12.08
C ARG A 162 -5.84 -2.04 -11.29
N THR A 163 -6.64 -3.07 -11.03
CA THR A 163 -6.26 -4.31 -10.33
C THR A 163 -6.75 -5.56 -11.06
N SER A 164 -6.84 -5.47 -12.39
CA SER A 164 -7.31 -6.51 -13.30
C SER A 164 -6.28 -7.62 -13.59
N PHE A 165 -4.98 -7.33 -13.44
CA PHE A 165 -3.92 -8.33 -13.56
C PHE A 165 -3.81 -9.18 -12.28
N PRO A 166 -3.47 -10.48 -12.38
CA PRO A 166 -3.32 -11.34 -11.21
C PRO A 166 -2.40 -10.73 -10.16
N SER A 167 -2.87 -10.71 -8.90
CA SER A 167 -2.09 -10.15 -7.80
C SER A 167 -0.88 -11.03 -7.48
N ALA A 168 0.24 -10.38 -7.14
CA ALA A 168 1.40 -11.09 -6.63
C ALA A 168 1.04 -11.90 -5.36
N ASN A 169 1.72 -13.03 -5.15
CA ASN A 169 1.61 -13.86 -3.95
C ASN A 169 0.20 -14.46 -3.67
N ARG A 170 -0.67 -14.58 -4.66
CA ARG A 170 -2.01 -15.21 -4.53
C ARG A 170 -2.13 -16.60 -5.18
N GLY A 171 -1.08 -17.43 -5.05
CA GLY A 171 -1.08 -18.81 -5.56
C GLY A 171 0.17 -19.11 -6.38
N ALA A 172 -0.01 -19.78 -7.54
CA ALA A 172 1.09 -20.11 -8.42
C ALA A 172 1.79 -18.84 -8.94
N SER A 173 3.10 -18.95 -9.17
CA SER A 173 3.89 -17.84 -9.73
C SER A 173 3.31 -17.33 -11.05
N ILE A 174 3.38 -16.03 -11.28
CA ILE A 174 2.92 -15.42 -12.52
C ILE A 174 3.82 -15.88 -13.67
N ARG A 175 3.26 -16.72 -14.54
CA ARG A 175 3.89 -17.22 -15.76
C ARG A 175 3.63 -16.31 -16.96
N LYS A 176 4.48 -16.45 -17.99
CA LYS A 176 4.36 -15.81 -19.32
C LYS A 176 2.96 -15.92 -19.94
N LEU A 177 2.24 -17.02 -19.73
CA LEU A 177 0.87 -17.21 -20.22
C LEU A 177 -0.13 -16.18 -19.65
N HIS A 178 0.03 -15.75 -18.40
CA HIS A 178 -0.86 -14.75 -17.79
C HIS A 178 -0.66 -13.39 -18.45
N VAL A 179 0.59 -12.98 -18.66
CA VAL A 179 0.94 -11.75 -19.37
C VAL A 179 0.39 -11.79 -20.80
N ARG A 180 0.59 -12.92 -21.49
CA ARG A 180 0.05 -13.14 -22.84
C ARG A 180 -1.45 -12.96 -22.88
N THR A 181 -2.17 -13.66 -22.01
CA THR A 181 -3.64 -13.67 -21.97
C THR A 181 -4.19 -12.29 -21.63
N TYR A 182 -3.54 -11.59 -20.68
CA TYR A 182 -3.90 -10.24 -20.28
C TYR A 182 -3.76 -9.24 -21.42
N LEU A 183 -2.59 -9.19 -22.07
CA LEU A 183 -2.32 -8.32 -23.20
C LEU A 183 -3.24 -8.65 -24.39
N GLN A 184 -3.36 -9.93 -24.74
CA GLN A 184 -4.20 -10.38 -25.85
C GLN A 184 -5.66 -9.96 -25.65
N ARG A 185 -6.23 -10.16 -24.46
CA ARG A 185 -7.62 -9.79 -24.17
C ARG A 185 -7.83 -8.28 -24.26
N ALA A 186 -6.97 -7.49 -23.63
CA ALA A 186 -7.12 -6.05 -23.59
C ALA A 186 -6.90 -5.40 -24.98
N LEU A 187 -5.87 -5.83 -25.71
CA LEU A 187 -5.61 -5.32 -27.06
C LEU A 187 -6.69 -5.72 -28.06
N ALA A 188 -7.23 -6.95 -27.97
CA ALA A 188 -8.35 -7.38 -28.81
C ALA A 188 -9.66 -6.60 -28.51
N ALA A 189 -9.80 -6.07 -27.28
CA ALA A 189 -10.88 -5.17 -26.90
C ALA A 189 -10.64 -3.72 -27.32
N GLY A 190 -9.53 -3.42 -28.00
CA GLY A 190 -9.16 -2.06 -28.44
C GLY A 190 -8.62 -1.16 -27.33
N GLU A 191 -8.26 -1.72 -26.16
CA GLU A 191 -7.66 -0.94 -25.08
C GLU A 191 -6.29 -0.39 -25.50
N ARG A 192 -6.00 0.85 -25.12
CA ARG A 192 -4.68 1.45 -25.38
C ARG A 192 -3.68 0.91 -24.37
N PHE A 193 -2.44 0.68 -24.80
CA PHE A 193 -1.40 0.16 -23.90
C PHE A 193 -1.19 0.99 -22.64
N GLU A 194 -1.37 2.31 -22.69
CA GLU A 194 -1.32 3.18 -21.50
C GLU A 194 -2.43 2.92 -20.48
N ASP A 195 -3.60 2.47 -20.92
CA ASP A 195 -4.72 2.08 -20.05
C ASP A 195 -4.48 0.69 -19.44
N ILE A 196 -3.77 -0.19 -20.17
CA ILE A 196 -3.36 -1.53 -19.73
C ILE A 196 -2.21 -1.42 -18.71
N ALA A 197 -1.22 -0.57 -19.00
CA ALA A 197 -0.07 -0.34 -18.15
C ALA A 197 -0.43 0.38 -16.83
N ALA A 198 -1.58 1.05 -16.76
CA ALA A 198 -2.12 1.63 -15.53
C ALA A 198 -2.74 0.58 -14.59
N ASP A 199 -2.15 -0.60 -14.49
CA ASP A 199 -2.49 -1.67 -13.56
C ASP A 199 -1.29 -1.96 -12.65
N TRP A 200 -1.49 -1.88 -11.33
CA TRP A 200 -0.39 -1.97 -10.37
C TRP A 200 0.32 -3.32 -10.41
N ASN A 201 -0.43 -4.41 -10.43
CA ASN A 201 0.15 -5.75 -10.41
C ASN A 201 0.84 -6.06 -11.75
N PHE A 202 0.29 -5.55 -12.85
CA PHE A 202 0.95 -5.63 -14.16
C PHE A 202 2.29 -4.88 -14.15
N LEU A 203 2.36 -3.65 -13.61
CA LEU A 203 3.62 -2.90 -13.50
C LEU A 203 4.66 -3.60 -12.62
N LEU A 204 4.24 -4.23 -11.52
CA LEU A 204 5.13 -5.03 -10.69
C LEU A 204 5.76 -6.17 -11.47
N HIS A 205 4.96 -6.87 -12.29
CA HIS A 205 5.47 -7.96 -13.11
C HIS A 205 6.27 -7.48 -14.32
N ALA A 206 5.87 -6.39 -14.97
CA ALA A 206 6.59 -5.78 -16.07
C ALA A 206 8.01 -5.35 -15.65
N ALA A 207 8.19 -4.94 -14.39
CA ALA A 207 9.51 -4.62 -13.82
C ALA A 207 10.51 -5.79 -13.86
N THR A 208 10.03 -7.04 -13.90
CA THR A 208 10.91 -8.24 -13.95
C THR A 208 11.23 -8.67 -15.37
N ILE A 209 10.62 -8.02 -16.38
CA ILE A 209 10.75 -8.36 -17.80
C ILE A 209 11.45 -7.23 -18.55
N LEU A 210 11.04 -5.98 -18.30
CA LEU A 210 11.49 -4.82 -19.05
C LEU A 210 12.86 -4.34 -18.57
N PRO A 211 13.72 -3.83 -19.49
CA PRO A 211 14.94 -3.15 -19.10
C PRO A 211 14.64 -1.90 -18.26
N GLU A 212 15.59 -1.53 -17.41
CA GLU A 212 15.44 -0.49 -16.39
C GLU A 212 14.99 0.87 -16.95
N ALA A 213 15.65 1.38 -18.00
CA ALA A 213 15.34 2.69 -18.56
C ALA A 213 13.93 2.75 -19.20
N PRO A 214 13.56 1.86 -20.14
CA PRO A 214 12.18 1.78 -20.64
C PRO A 214 11.12 1.65 -19.53
N PHE A 215 11.40 0.82 -18.52
CA PHE A 215 10.47 0.64 -17.41
C PHE A 215 10.30 1.92 -16.57
N ALA A 216 11.39 2.67 -16.33
CA ALA A 216 11.31 3.95 -15.62
C ALA A 216 10.46 4.98 -16.38
N GLU A 217 10.62 5.06 -17.71
CA GLU A 217 9.81 5.94 -18.57
C GLU A 217 8.33 5.54 -18.55
N LEU A 218 8.02 4.24 -18.59
CA LEU A 218 6.65 3.73 -18.45
C LEU A 218 6.03 4.13 -17.11
N CYS A 219 6.76 3.95 -16.01
CA CYS A 219 6.29 4.36 -14.68
C CYS A 219 6.03 5.87 -14.61
N ALA A 220 6.90 6.70 -15.18
CA ALA A 220 6.73 8.15 -15.20
C ALA A 220 5.47 8.56 -15.99
N ALA A 221 5.22 7.91 -17.12
CA ALA A 221 4.03 8.17 -17.93
C ALA A 221 2.74 7.72 -17.23
N VAL A 222 2.73 6.56 -16.58
CA VAL A 222 1.60 6.11 -15.74
C VAL A 222 1.38 7.09 -14.57
N ALA A 223 2.43 7.57 -13.92
CA ALA A 223 2.32 8.53 -12.82
C ALA A 223 1.69 9.86 -13.26
N LEU A 224 2.05 10.37 -14.43
CA LEU A 224 1.42 11.57 -15.01
C LEU A 224 -0.06 11.34 -15.27
N ARG A 225 -0.40 10.19 -15.87
CA ARG A 225 -1.79 9.79 -16.15
C ARG A 225 -2.62 9.70 -14.87
N VAL A 226 -2.11 9.01 -13.85
CA VAL A 226 -2.76 8.84 -12.54
C VAL A 226 -3.08 10.19 -11.89
N ARG A 227 -2.25 11.21 -12.15
CA ARG A 227 -2.45 12.60 -11.67
C ARG A 227 -3.38 13.43 -12.58
N GLY A 228 -4.05 12.81 -13.56
CA GLY A 228 -4.89 13.50 -14.53
C GLY A 228 -4.13 14.38 -15.52
N LYS A 229 -2.80 14.28 -15.58
CA LYS A 229 -1.97 15.07 -16.51
C LYS A 229 -1.80 14.30 -17.81
N LYS A 230 -2.02 14.97 -18.95
CA LYS A 230 -1.74 14.39 -20.26
C LYS A 230 -0.23 14.25 -20.43
N ALA A 231 0.24 13.03 -20.66
CA ALA A 231 1.57 12.80 -21.21
C ALA A 231 1.54 13.19 -22.71
N SER A 232 1.58 14.49 -23.02
CA SER A 232 1.48 14.95 -24.42
C SER A 232 2.79 14.83 -25.21
N SER A 233 3.90 14.48 -24.53
CA SER A 233 5.21 14.45 -25.17
C SER A 233 5.33 13.26 -26.13
N THR A 234 5.94 13.52 -27.29
CA THR A 234 6.33 12.48 -28.26
C THR A 234 7.20 11.40 -27.60
N ALA A 235 8.01 11.78 -26.62
CA ALA A 235 8.85 10.87 -25.83
C ALA A 235 8.04 9.86 -25.02
N ALA A 236 6.94 10.27 -24.36
CA ALA A 236 6.10 9.35 -23.59
C ALA A 236 5.41 8.31 -24.50
N ARG A 237 4.96 8.75 -25.69
CA ARG A 237 4.40 7.83 -26.70
C ARG A 237 5.44 6.83 -27.21
N ALA A 238 6.67 7.29 -27.49
CA ALA A 238 7.76 6.40 -27.89
C ALA A 238 8.11 5.38 -26.80
N ALA A 239 8.14 5.81 -25.53
CA ALA A 239 8.38 4.93 -24.38
C ALA A 239 7.30 3.85 -24.25
N HIS A 240 6.02 4.22 -24.38
CA HIS A 240 4.90 3.27 -24.38
C HIS A 240 5.03 2.25 -25.51
N SER A 241 5.24 2.69 -26.75
CA SER A 241 5.37 1.78 -27.89
C SER A 241 6.54 0.81 -27.71
N LYS A 242 7.68 1.29 -27.22
CA LYS A 242 8.86 0.45 -26.95
C LYS A 242 8.60 -0.58 -25.86
N CYS A 243 7.94 -0.19 -24.77
CA CYS A 243 7.59 -1.14 -23.69
C CYS A 243 6.57 -2.16 -24.15
N GLU A 244 5.58 -1.73 -24.92
CA GLU A 244 4.58 -2.62 -25.53
C GLU A 244 5.24 -3.66 -26.43
N GLU A 245 6.09 -3.23 -27.35
CA GLU A 245 6.81 -4.11 -28.27
C GLU A 245 7.64 -5.17 -27.52
N LEU A 246 8.42 -4.74 -26.52
CA LEU A 246 9.23 -5.65 -25.70
C LEU A 246 8.37 -6.67 -24.94
N LEU A 247 7.22 -6.26 -24.41
CA LEU A 247 6.29 -7.15 -23.71
C LEU A 247 5.64 -8.13 -24.68
N LEU A 248 5.19 -7.67 -25.85
CA LEU A 248 4.60 -8.50 -26.90
C LEU A 248 5.60 -9.55 -27.41
N GLN A 249 6.85 -9.14 -27.66
CA GLN A 249 7.94 -10.03 -28.01
C GLN A 249 8.19 -11.07 -26.91
N HIS A 250 8.24 -10.63 -25.64
CA HIS A 250 8.40 -11.52 -24.50
C HIS A 250 7.30 -12.58 -24.45
N VAL A 251 6.05 -12.24 -24.75
CA VAL A 251 4.91 -13.18 -24.71
C VAL A 251 4.61 -13.89 -26.04
N GLY A 252 5.39 -13.62 -27.09
CA GLY A 252 5.19 -14.19 -28.44
C GLY A 252 3.89 -13.76 -29.10
N LEU A 253 3.48 -12.50 -28.92
CA LEU A 253 2.35 -11.88 -29.63
C LEU A 253 2.87 -10.98 -30.76
N SER A 254 2.14 -10.93 -31.88
CA SER A 254 2.37 -9.93 -32.93
C SER A 254 1.72 -8.60 -32.55
N SER A 255 2.29 -7.50 -33.04
CA SER A 255 1.69 -6.15 -32.99
C SER A 255 0.34 -6.07 -33.71
N ASP A 256 0.05 -6.99 -34.64
CA ASP A 256 -1.16 -6.98 -35.45
C ASP A 256 -2.43 -7.39 -34.69
N ILE A 257 -2.30 -7.79 -33.42
CA ILE A 257 -3.40 -8.27 -32.59
C ILE A 257 -4.50 -7.23 -32.33
N ARG A 258 -4.23 -5.95 -32.63
CA ARG A 258 -5.18 -4.85 -32.54
C ARG A 258 -6.23 -4.87 -33.66
N GLN A 259 -6.07 -5.69 -34.69
CA GLN A 259 -7.07 -5.78 -35.75
C GLN A 259 -8.25 -6.64 -35.28
N PRO A 260 -9.49 -6.11 -35.26
CA PRO A 260 -10.65 -6.96 -35.07
C PRO A 260 -10.65 -8.00 -36.19
N ARG A 261 -10.84 -9.27 -35.85
CA ARG A 261 -11.11 -10.31 -36.85
C ARG A 261 -12.39 -9.89 -37.58
N MET A 262 -12.24 -9.28 -38.75
CA MET A 262 -13.32 -9.10 -39.71
C MET A 262 -13.65 -10.50 -40.22
N GLY A 263 -14.62 -11.13 -39.57
CA GLY A 263 -15.27 -12.37 -39.99
C GLY A 263 -16.71 -12.06 -40.37
#